data_AF-D3RXP2-F1
#
_entry.id   AF-D3RXP2-F1
#
_cell.length_a   1.000
_cell.length_b   1.000
_cell.length_c   1.000
_cell.angle_alpha   90.00
_cell.angle_beta   90.00
_cell.angle_gamma   90.00
#
_symmetry.space_group_name_H-M   'P 1'
#
loop_
_entity.id
_entity.type
_entity.pdbx_description
1 polymer ?
#
loop_
_entity_poly.entity_id
_entity_poly.type
_entity_poly.pdbx_seq_one_letter_code
_entity_poly.pdbx_strand_id
1 'polypeptide(L)'
;MRKYSLRDLINKVIWHPELDRKKLEIRFIDRPEGVSAIRGDEIEEVGHKFVFAHVPIPYHRIVEVRYDGKVIWRKGEKVDLSRI
;
A
#
# COMPACT_ATOMS: atom_id res chain seq x y z
N MET A 1 17.62 -3.66 14.46
CA MET A 1 16.60 -2.81 13.79
C MET A 1 15.44 -3.69 13.36
N ARG A 2 14.20 -3.34 13.71
CA ARG A 2 13.02 -4.11 13.31
C ARG A 2 12.80 -3.89 11.80
N LYS A 3 12.74 -4.98 11.02
CA LYS A 3 12.50 -4.89 9.57
C LYS A 3 10.99 -4.80 9.36
N TYR A 4 10.50 -3.63 8.98
CA TYR A 4 9.09 -3.45 8.64
C TYR A 4 8.78 -4.11 7.29
N SER A 5 7.58 -4.67 7.18
CA SER A 5 7.02 -5.23 5.96
C SER A 5 6.15 -4.21 5.23
N LEU A 6 5.84 -4.48 3.96
CA LEU A 6 4.91 -3.65 3.18
C LEU A 6 3.52 -3.60 3.84
N ARG A 7 3.12 -4.71 4.47
CA ARG A 7 1.90 -4.78 5.28
C ARG A 7 1.93 -3.79 6.45
N ASP A 8 3.04 -3.67 7.16
CA ASP A 8 3.17 -2.73 8.27
C ASP A 8 3.01 -1.28 7.81
N LEU A 9 3.59 -0.94 6.64
CA LEU A 9 3.45 0.38 6.03
C LEU A 9 1.99 0.69 5.68
N ILE A 10 1.30 -0.23 5.01
CA ILE A 10 -0.10 -0.02 4.62
C ILE A 10 -1.01 0.02 5.85
N ASN A 11 -0.82 -0.88 6.82
CA ASN A 11 -1.57 -0.88 8.08
C ASN A 11 -1.41 0.45 8.84
N LYS A 12 -0.19 1.00 8.89
CA LYS A 12 0.05 2.29 9.53
C LYS A 12 -0.84 3.36 8.90
N VAL A 13 -0.88 3.47 7.57
CA VAL A 13 -1.68 4.51 6.92
C VAL A 13 -3.19 4.30 7.07
N ILE A 14 -3.67 3.07 7.00
CA ILE A 14 -5.12 2.78 7.02
C ILE A 14 -5.74 2.94 8.40
N TRP A 15 -5.02 2.60 9.46
CA TRP A 15 -5.60 2.53 10.81
C TRP A 15 -5.11 3.61 11.78
N HIS A 16 -4.13 4.43 11.40
CA HIS A 16 -3.64 5.48 12.27
C HIS A 16 -4.56 6.71 12.23
N PRO A 17 -5.07 7.20 13.37
CA PRO A 17 -6.10 8.25 13.40
C PRO A 17 -5.61 9.61 12.85
N GLU A 18 -4.30 9.86 12.89
CA GLU A 18 -3.71 11.11 12.36
C GLU A 18 -3.42 11.06 10.85
N LEU A 19 -3.52 9.89 10.23
CA LEU A 19 -3.24 9.72 8.81
C LEU A 19 -4.55 9.65 8.02
N ASP A 20 -4.61 10.43 6.94
CA ASP A 20 -5.74 10.36 6.02
C ASP A 20 -5.53 9.22 5.01
N ARG A 21 -6.30 8.13 5.13
CA ARG A 21 -6.25 7.01 4.18
C ARG A 21 -6.59 7.40 2.74
N LYS A 22 -7.32 8.51 2.51
CA LYS A 22 -7.63 9.00 1.15
C LYS A 22 -6.37 9.47 0.41
N LYS A 23 -5.30 9.80 1.13
CA LYS A 23 -4.02 10.19 0.56
C LYS A 23 -3.15 9.00 0.15
N LEU A 24 -3.53 7.77 0.53
CA LEU A 24 -2.82 6.57 0.13
C LEU A 24 -3.24 6.14 -1.28
N GLU A 25 -2.24 5.83 -2.11
CA GLU A 25 -2.41 5.19 -3.41
C GLU A 25 -1.50 3.96 -3.47
N ILE A 26 -2.07 2.79 -3.79
CA ILE A 26 -1.34 1.54 -4.00
C ILE A 26 -1.39 1.21 -5.48
N ARG A 27 -0.23 1.09 -6.12
CA ARG A 27 -0.11 0.65 -7.51
C ARG A 27 0.34 -0.79 -7.59
N PHE A 28 -0.33 -1.58 -8.42
CA PHE A 28 -0.06 -3.01 -8.56
C PHE A 28 -0.15 -3.45 -10.02
N ILE A 29 0.52 -4.57 -10.31
CA ILE A 29 0.43 -5.20 -11.62
C ILE A 29 -0.92 -5.90 -11.73
N ASP A 30 -1.75 -5.42 -12.64
CA ASP A 30 -3.02 -6.03 -13.00
C ASP A 30 -2.90 -6.69 -14.38
N ARG A 31 -3.40 -7.92 -14.51
CA ARG A 31 -3.44 -8.61 -15.82
C ARG A 31 -4.91 -8.63 -16.20
N PRO A 32 -5.37 -7.90 -17.22
CA PRO A 32 -4.71 -7.56 -18.50
C PRO A 32 -4.24 -6.09 -18.68
N GLU A 33 -4.56 -5.19 -17.75
CA GLU A 33 -4.42 -3.72 -17.91
C GLU A 33 -2.99 -3.18 -17.69
N GLY A 34 -2.07 -4.01 -17.20
CA GLY A 34 -0.69 -3.62 -16.92
C GLY A 34 -0.50 -3.15 -15.48
N VAL A 35 -0.68 -1.85 -15.22
CA VAL A 35 -0.56 -1.27 -13.88
C VAL A 35 -1.84 -0.53 -13.52
N SER A 36 -2.45 -0.97 -12.43
CA SER A 36 -3.66 -0.35 -11.86
C SER A 36 -3.34 0.26 -10.50
N ALA A 37 -4.23 1.14 -10.03
CA ALA A 37 -4.11 1.78 -8.74
C ALA A 37 -5.43 1.68 -7.96
N ILE A 38 -5.32 1.59 -6.64
CA ILE A 38 -6.44 1.77 -5.71
C ILE A 38 -6.08 2.82 -4.65
N ARG A 39 -7.08 3.51 -4.14
CA ARG A 39 -6.95 4.45 -3.01
C ARG A 39 -7.11 3.74 -1.68
N GLY A 40 -6.54 4.31 -0.64
CA GLY A 40 -6.65 3.75 0.72
C GLY A 40 -8.08 3.74 1.28
N ASP A 41 -8.96 4.62 0.81
CA ASP A 41 -10.37 4.60 1.22
C ASP A 41 -11.19 3.46 0.58
N GLU A 42 -10.67 2.83 -0.49
CA GLU A 42 -11.26 1.62 -1.11
C GLU A 42 -10.83 0.33 -0.39
N ILE A 43 -9.87 0.42 0.55
CA ILE A 43 -9.37 -0.74 1.29
C ILE A 43 -10.31 -1.08 2.44
N GLU A 44 -10.79 -2.31 2.42
CA GLU A 44 -11.66 -2.90 3.43
C GLU A 44 -10.85 -3.63 4.51
N GLU A 45 -9.81 -4.37 4.11
CA GLU A 45 -8.96 -5.15 5.02
C GLU A 45 -7.50 -5.21 4.56
N VAL A 46 -6.56 -5.12 5.52
CA VAL A 46 -5.13 -5.32 5.30
C VAL A 46 -4.71 -6.71 5.83
N GLY A 47 -4.99 -7.73 5.02
CA GLY A 47 -4.71 -9.13 5.31
C GLY A 47 -3.21 -9.47 5.34
N HIS A 48 -2.90 -10.73 5.67
CA HIS A 48 -1.51 -11.20 5.77
C HIS A 48 -0.80 -11.30 4.41
N LYS A 49 -1.49 -11.75 3.35
CA LYS A 49 -0.94 -11.93 1.99
C LYS A 49 -1.56 -11.01 0.93
N PHE A 50 -2.66 -10.36 1.28
CA PHE A 50 -3.45 -9.54 0.38
C PHE A 50 -3.85 -8.24 1.06
N VAL A 51 -4.07 -7.22 0.24
CA VAL A 51 -4.90 -6.05 0.56
C VAL A 51 -6.25 -6.31 -0.08
N PHE A 52 -7.32 -6.27 0.69
CA PHE A 52 -8.68 -6.48 0.22
C PHE A 52 -9.36 -5.13 -0.03
N ALA A 53 -9.81 -4.95 -1.26
CA ALA A 53 -10.62 -3.85 -1.76
C ALA A 53 -11.65 -4.46 -2.73
N HIS A 54 -12.15 -3.69 -3.71
CA HIS A 54 -13.00 -4.21 -4.79
C HIS A 54 -12.47 -5.49 -5.45
N VAL A 55 -11.13 -5.64 -5.52
CA VAL A 55 -10.46 -6.91 -5.87
C VAL A 55 -9.36 -7.23 -4.85
N PRO A 56 -9.11 -8.51 -4.53
CA PRO A 56 -7.98 -8.90 -3.68
C PRO A 56 -6.64 -8.65 -4.38
N ILE A 57 -5.78 -7.84 -3.78
CA ILE A 57 -4.46 -7.47 -4.34
C ILE A 57 -3.36 -8.20 -3.56
N PRO A 58 -2.64 -9.16 -4.17
CA PRO A 58 -1.50 -9.80 -3.52
C PRO A 58 -0.34 -8.81 -3.32
N TYR A 59 0.31 -8.82 -2.16
CA TYR A 59 1.45 -7.91 -1.89
C TYR A 59 2.57 -8.01 -2.93
N HIS A 60 2.83 -9.22 -3.47
CA HIS A 60 3.90 -9.42 -4.46
C HIS A 60 3.62 -8.73 -5.81
N ARG A 61 2.37 -8.32 -6.05
CA ARG A 61 1.96 -7.55 -7.24
C ARG A 61 2.06 -6.04 -7.02
N ILE A 62 2.13 -5.57 -5.78
CA ILE A 62 2.30 -4.14 -5.48
C ILE A 62 3.70 -3.71 -5.94
N VAL A 63 3.75 -2.63 -6.72
CA VAL A 63 4.98 -2.09 -7.32
C VAL A 63 5.38 -0.74 -6.74
N GLU A 64 4.41 0.04 -6.29
CA GLU A 64 4.63 1.38 -5.74
C GLU A 64 3.52 1.70 -4.73
N VAL A 65 3.89 2.34 -3.62
CA VAL A 65 2.95 2.94 -2.67
C VAL A 65 3.26 4.42 -2.55
N ARG A 66 2.22 5.25 -2.65
CA ARG A 66 2.32 6.70 -2.54
C ARG A 66 1.45 7.19 -1.39
N TYR A 67 1.91 8.25 -0.74
CA TYR A 67 1.15 9.00 0.24
C TYR A 67 1.22 10.49 -0.10
N ASP A 68 0.05 11.13 -0.24
CA ASP A 68 -0.08 12.55 -0.59
C ASP A 68 0.70 12.90 -1.88
N GLY A 69 0.61 12.02 -2.88
CA GLY A 69 1.32 12.13 -4.15
C GLY A 69 2.82 11.79 -4.10
N LYS A 70 3.42 11.59 -2.92
CA LYS A 70 4.84 11.24 -2.77
C LYS A 70 5.05 9.74 -2.73
N VAL A 71 6.09 9.24 -3.39
CA VAL A 71 6.45 7.81 -3.34
C VAL A 71 7.08 7.51 -1.99
N ILE A 72 6.46 6.63 -1.21
CA ILE A 72 6.96 6.21 0.11
C ILE A 72 7.61 4.83 0.08
N TRP A 73 7.29 4.02 -0.93
CA TRP A 73 7.91 2.72 -1.16
C TRP A 73 7.78 2.28 -2.61
N ARG A 74 8.82 1.62 -3.16
CA ARG A 74 8.78 0.86 -4.41
C ARG A 74 9.26 -0.57 -4.22
N LYS A 75 8.81 -1.45 -5.11
CA LYS A 75 9.26 -2.84 -5.16
C LYS A 75 10.78 -2.91 -5.33
N GLY A 76 11.44 -3.61 -4.41
CA GLY A 76 12.90 -3.68 -4.31
C GLY A 76 13.49 -2.80 -3.21
N GLU A 77 12.75 -1.80 -2.72
CA GLU A 77 13.17 -0.97 -1.59
C GLU A 77 12.85 -1.62 -0.24
N LYS A 78 13.65 -1.28 0.78
CA LYS A 78 13.30 -1.54 2.17
C LYS A 78 12.19 -0.58 2.59
N VAL A 79 11.28 -1.07 3.43
CA VAL A 79 10.24 -0.23 4.01
C VAL A 79 10.85 0.72 5.03
N ASP A 80 10.51 2.00 4.90
CA ASP A 80 10.90 3.07 5.81
C ASP A 80 9.66 3.87 6.24
N LEU A 81 9.24 3.73 7.49
CA LEU A 81 8.01 4.35 8.00
C LEU A 81 8.16 5.85 8.29
N SER A 82 9.38 6.41 8.14
CA SER A 82 9.64 7.85 8.31
C SER A 82 9.25 8.68 7.08
N ARG A 83 8.96 8.01 5.95
CA ARG A 83 8.52 8.63 4.69
C ARG A 83 7.02 8.99 4.67
N ILE A 84 6.26 8.62 5.70
CA ILE A 84 4.83 8.91 5.88
C ILE A 84 4.66 10.03 6.89
#